data_AF-A0A812Z0Y8-F1
#
_entry.id   AF-A0A812Z0Y8-F1
#
_cell.length_a   1.000
_cell.length_b   1.000
_cell.length_c   1.000
_cell.angle_alpha   90.00
_cell.angle_beta   90.00
_cell.angle_gamma   90.00
#
_symmetry.space_group_name_H-M   'P 1'
#
loop_
_entity.id
_entity.type
_entity.pdbx_description
1 polymer ?
#
loop_
_entity_poly.entity_id
_entity_poly.type
_entity_poly.pdbx_seq_one_letter_code
_entity_poly.pdbx_strand_id
1 'polypeptide(L)'
;MIRYTKAAFQTLLYWWGGINRHLILNSVLYLLFLVALFWAQSKWPIFRVESSTSGLSMLGSLTVFLLVFRMNQSMARNNEATERTDEMFGELDFLIHSVCSFMQGAKEDLLHDLVLNPHRVHSEEEIRIMKLHGELASMVRIHVVRLTIAFGVSCLLYFRILTALADAQGVLEEEDLVQIVFLHSRLQALLYEEEMELVDQYMGISRETDGGAGSEAEYRAETGRFRIAAQCSGLLMRPRKAGNNEEEDCRFVPQSSDIVPPLPKVILSMLVETCHTPLAQKWGYPERVLNLIASISADALDQLTHLSGLIARPVSLAYYQHCRVIVVIFSFMLPLVTEVGEDLIGSIFDNIVFPFVIYW
;
A
#
# COMPACT_ATOMS: atom_id res chain seq x y z
N MET A 1 18.33 -10.41 19.70
CA MET A 1 19.59 -9.63 19.65
C MET A 1 19.45 -8.62 18.52
N ILE A 2 19.13 -7.36 18.86
CA ILE A 2 18.92 -6.29 17.87
C ILE A 2 20.30 -5.86 17.36
N ARG A 3 20.60 -6.13 16.09
CA ARG A 3 21.86 -5.69 15.46
C ARG A 3 21.65 -4.28 14.92
N TYR A 4 22.18 -3.28 15.62
CA TYR A 4 22.25 -1.92 15.08
C TYR A 4 23.41 -1.85 14.07
N THR A 5 23.11 -1.52 12.82
CA THR A 5 24.12 -1.20 11.81
C THR A 5 24.73 0.17 12.12
N LYS A 6 25.97 0.45 11.68
CA LYS A 6 26.61 1.77 11.86
C LYS A 6 25.79 2.94 11.27
N ALA A 7 24.84 2.65 10.36
CA ALA A 7 23.88 3.61 9.83
C ALA A 7 22.77 4.00 10.82
N ALA A 8 22.60 3.29 11.95
CA ALA A 8 21.55 3.56 12.94
C ALA A 8 21.65 4.98 13.56
N PHE A 9 22.86 5.52 13.66
CA PHE A 9 23.06 6.88 14.15
C PHE A 9 22.68 7.94 13.10
N GLN A 10 22.77 7.61 11.81
CA GLN A 10 22.31 8.49 10.74
C GLN A 10 20.78 8.52 10.69
N THR A 11 20.10 7.40 11.00
CA THR A 11 18.64 7.39 11.16
C THR A 11 18.16 8.23 12.34
N LEU A 12 18.95 8.38 13.42
CA LEU A 12 18.64 9.32 14.51
C LEU A 12 18.70 10.79 14.09
N LEU A 13 19.41 11.11 13.00
CA LEU A 13 19.52 12.47 12.46
C LEU A 13 18.64 12.67 11.21
N TYR A 14 17.89 11.65 10.80
CA TYR A 14 17.05 11.70 9.62
C TYR A 14 15.78 12.50 9.93
N TRP A 15 15.75 13.75 9.47
CA TRP A 15 14.67 14.71 9.77
C TRP A 15 13.42 14.49 8.93
N TRP A 16 13.58 14.18 7.65
CA TRP A 16 12.48 14.02 6.70
C TRP A 16 11.92 12.60 6.76
N GLY A 17 10.72 12.42 7.32
CA GLY A 17 10.08 11.09 7.44
C GLY A 17 10.61 10.25 8.61
N GLY A 18 11.47 10.80 9.47
CA GLY A 18 11.92 10.16 10.70
C GLY A 18 11.01 10.43 11.90
N ILE A 19 11.14 9.61 12.95
CA ILE A 19 10.34 9.70 14.18
C ILE A 19 10.50 11.05 14.91
N ASN A 20 11.65 11.72 14.72
CA ASN A 20 11.97 12.99 15.36
C ASN A 20 10.95 14.09 15.07
N ARG A 21 10.39 14.17 13.85
CA ARG A 21 9.39 15.20 13.51
C ARG A 21 8.17 15.12 14.43
N HIS A 22 7.77 13.91 14.81
CA HIS A 22 6.62 13.67 15.68
C HIS A 22 6.97 13.76 17.17
N LEU A 23 8.23 13.55 17.54
CA LEU A 23 8.68 13.57 18.93
C LEU A 23 9.11 14.95 19.41
N ILE A 24 9.74 15.78 18.57
CA ILE A 24 10.40 17.03 19.01
C ILE A 24 9.48 17.94 19.83
N LEU A 25 8.28 18.23 19.33
CA LEU A 25 7.37 19.13 20.04
C LEU A 25 6.99 18.56 21.41
N ASN A 26 6.61 17.28 21.45
CA ASN A 26 6.22 16.59 22.68
C ASN A 26 7.40 16.49 23.66
N SER A 27 8.59 16.20 23.16
CA SER A 27 9.81 16.15 23.97
C SER A 27 10.20 17.51 24.53
N VAL A 28 10.08 18.59 23.74
CA VAL A 28 10.33 19.95 24.23
C VAL A 28 9.31 20.33 25.32
N LEU A 29 8.02 20.01 25.12
CA LEU A 29 6.99 20.22 26.14
C LEU A 29 7.27 19.41 27.40
N TYR A 30 7.70 18.15 27.25
CA TYR A 30 8.08 17.30 28.36
C TYR A 30 9.32 17.81 29.10
N LEU A 31 10.32 18.33 28.38
CA LEU A 31 11.49 18.96 28.98
C LEU A 31 11.11 20.20 29.80
N LEU A 32 10.24 21.06 29.27
CA LEU A 32 9.71 22.23 29.98
C LEU A 32 8.96 21.80 31.25
N PHE A 33 8.16 20.72 31.16
CA PHE A 33 7.50 20.11 32.30
C PHE A 33 8.50 19.63 33.36
N LEU A 34 9.56 18.91 32.98
CA LEU A 34 10.59 18.43 33.91
C LEU A 34 11.32 19.58 34.61
N VAL A 35 11.68 20.64 33.88
CA VAL A 35 12.33 21.84 34.45
C VAL A 35 11.40 22.54 35.45
N ALA A 36 10.12 22.72 35.10
CA ALA A 36 9.14 23.34 35.98
C ALA A 36 8.89 22.49 37.24
N LEU A 37 8.79 21.17 37.08
CA LEU A 37 8.59 20.23 38.18
C LEU A 37 9.78 20.22 39.13
N PHE A 38 11.00 20.14 38.60
CA PHE A 38 12.24 20.19 39.38
C PHE A 38 12.34 21.50 40.19
N TRP A 39 12.03 22.63 39.57
CA TRP A 39 12.00 23.93 40.26
C TRP A 39 10.95 23.97 41.38
N ALA A 40 9.76 23.40 41.13
CA ALA A 40 8.70 23.32 42.12
C ALA A 40 9.07 22.42 43.31
N GLN A 41 9.65 21.24 43.07
CA GLN A 41 10.12 20.31 44.09
C GLN A 41 11.28 20.86 44.93
N SER A 42 12.15 21.67 44.32
CA SER A 42 13.24 22.36 45.02
C SER A 42 12.73 23.40 46.02
N LYS A 43 11.65 24.11 45.68
CA LYS A 43 11.07 25.14 46.55
C LYS A 43 10.05 24.61 47.55
N TRP A 44 9.28 23.59 47.17
CA TRP A 44 8.15 23.10 47.94
C TRP A 44 8.23 21.58 48.10
N PRO A 45 8.56 21.08 49.30
CA PRO A 45 8.70 19.64 49.55
C PRO A 45 7.38 18.86 49.44
N ILE A 46 6.23 19.56 49.42
CA ILE A 46 4.88 18.96 49.29
C ILE A 46 4.69 18.23 47.95
N PHE A 47 5.45 18.59 46.92
CA PHE A 47 5.40 17.91 45.61
C PHE A 47 6.20 16.60 45.56
N ARG A 48 6.83 16.19 46.67
CA ARG A 48 7.52 14.91 46.75
C ARG A 48 6.52 13.81 47.08
N VAL A 49 6.51 12.78 46.24
CA VAL A 49 5.72 11.57 46.50
C VAL A 49 6.65 10.56 47.14
N GLU A 50 6.44 10.27 48.43
CA GLU A 50 7.08 9.14 49.10
C GLU A 50 6.54 7.83 48.50
N SER A 51 7.13 7.40 47.40
CA SER A 51 6.86 6.10 46.78
C SER A 51 8.01 5.15 47.03
N SER A 52 7.70 3.88 47.23
CA SER A 52 8.73 2.84 47.21
C SER A 52 9.39 2.79 45.83
N THR A 53 10.73 2.80 45.81
CA THR A 53 11.54 2.62 44.59
C THR A 53 11.22 1.29 43.89
N SER A 54 10.82 0.28 44.67
CA SER A 54 10.34 -1.02 44.18
C SER A 54 9.12 -0.89 43.26
N GLY A 55 8.13 -0.06 43.64
CA GLY A 55 6.92 0.14 42.83
C GLY A 55 7.21 0.79 41.47
N LEU A 56 8.09 1.80 41.45
CA LEU A 56 8.50 2.46 40.22
C LEU A 56 9.32 1.53 39.31
N SER A 57 10.22 0.72 39.90
CA SER A 57 10.99 -0.29 39.17
C SER A 57 10.07 -1.34 38.53
N MET A 58 9.03 -1.78 39.25
CA MET A 58 8.02 -2.71 38.74
C MET A 58 7.21 -2.08 37.61
N LEU A 59 6.79 -0.81 37.74
CA LEU A 59 6.10 -0.07 36.70
C LEU A 59 6.96 0.11 35.45
N GLY A 60 8.24 0.47 35.62
CA GLY A 60 9.20 0.59 34.52
C GLY A 60 9.39 -0.74 33.79
N SER A 61 9.57 -1.83 34.55
CA SER A 61 9.71 -3.19 33.99
C SER A 61 8.47 -3.61 33.20
N LEU A 62 7.27 -3.35 33.72
CA LEU A 62 6.01 -3.61 33.02
C LEU A 62 5.88 -2.76 31.75
N THR A 63 6.23 -1.47 31.82
CA THR A 63 6.17 -0.55 30.69
C THR A 63 7.08 -1.03 29.56
N VAL A 64 8.34 -1.33 29.87
CA VAL A 64 9.32 -1.86 28.90
C VAL A 64 8.84 -3.18 28.31
N PHE A 65 8.33 -4.09 29.14
CA PHE A 65 7.76 -5.36 28.68
C PHE A 65 6.65 -5.13 27.65
N LEU A 66 5.63 -4.32 27.97
CA LEU A 66 4.51 -4.05 27.06
C LEU A 66 4.96 -3.39 25.76
N LEU A 67 5.89 -2.43 25.84
CA LEU A 67 6.46 -1.76 24.68
C LEU A 67 7.22 -2.73 23.77
N VAL A 68 8.03 -3.64 24.32
CA VAL A 68 8.75 -4.65 23.53
C VAL A 68 7.77 -5.56 22.80
N PHE A 69 6.72 -6.05 23.48
CA PHE A 69 5.71 -6.88 22.82
C PHE A 69 4.95 -6.11 21.73
N ARG A 70 4.60 -4.85 21.99
CA ARG A 70 3.94 -3.99 21.01
C ARG A 70 4.81 -3.74 19.79
N MET A 71 6.09 -3.42 20.01
CA MET A 71 7.06 -3.20 18.95
C MET A 71 7.27 -4.46 18.11
N ASN A 72 7.39 -5.63 18.76
CA ASN A 72 7.50 -6.91 18.06
C ASN A 72 6.27 -7.21 17.19
N GLN A 73 5.06 -6.95 17.68
CA GLN A 73 3.83 -7.11 16.88
C GLN A 73 3.79 -6.15 15.69
N SER A 74 4.18 -4.89 15.89
CA SER A 74 4.25 -3.90 14.81
C SER A 74 5.30 -4.28 13.76
N MET A 75 6.47 -4.76 14.20
CA MET A 75 7.54 -5.19 13.31
C MET A 75 7.17 -6.46 12.54
N ALA A 76 6.55 -7.45 13.19
CA ALA A 76 6.10 -8.67 12.53
C ALA A 76 5.09 -8.34 11.42
N ARG A 77 4.13 -7.46 11.71
CA ARG A 77 3.15 -6.98 10.73
C ARG A 77 3.79 -6.20 9.57
N ASN A 78 4.78 -5.35 9.84
CA ASN A 78 5.50 -4.61 8.82
C ASN A 78 6.33 -5.54 7.91
N ASN A 79 6.97 -6.55 8.50
CA ASN A 79 7.70 -7.57 7.74
C ASN A 79 6.76 -8.39 6.87
N GLU A 80 5.60 -8.81 7.40
CA GLU A 80 4.57 -9.49 6.63
C GLU A 80 4.09 -8.62 5.47
N ALA A 81 3.80 -7.32 5.70
CA ALA A 81 3.41 -6.42 4.62
C ALA A 81 4.50 -6.28 3.54
N THR A 82 5.77 -6.21 3.93
CA THR A 82 6.90 -6.15 2.99
C THR A 82 6.98 -7.45 2.17
N GLU A 83 6.99 -8.60 2.82
CA GLU A 83 7.06 -9.92 2.19
C GLU A 83 5.93 -10.12 1.18
N ARG A 84 4.69 -9.79 1.57
CA ARG A 84 3.51 -9.90 0.70
C ARG A 84 3.57 -8.95 -0.50
N THR A 85 4.14 -7.75 -0.31
CA THR A 85 4.34 -6.79 -1.41
C THR A 85 5.39 -7.30 -2.38
N ASP A 86 6.51 -7.82 -1.88
CA ASP A 86 7.58 -8.40 -2.70
C ASP A 86 7.08 -9.63 -3.48
N GLU A 87 6.30 -10.52 -2.83
CA GLU A 87 5.64 -11.66 -3.48
C GLU A 87 4.70 -11.20 -4.60
N MET A 88 3.81 -10.24 -4.31
CA MET A 88 2.85 -9.73 -5.31
C MET A 88 3.54 -9.15 -6.55
N PHE A 89 4.59 -8.34 -6.38
CA PHE A 89 5.32 -7.78 -7.52
C PHE A 89 6.23 -8.80 -8.19
N GLY A 90 6.75 -9.79 -7.46
CA GLY A 90 7.47 -10.92 -8.02
C GLY A 90 6.60 -11.77 -8.96
N GLU A 91 5.36 -12.04 -8.58
CA GLU A 91 4.38 -12.73 -9.44
C GLU A 91 4.09 -11.94 -10.72
N LEU A 92 3.92 -10.62 -10.63
CA LEU A 92 3.67 -9.77 -11.79
C LEU A 92 4.88 -9.65 -12.72
N ASP A 93 6.09 -9.61 -12.18
CA ASP A 93 7.33 -9.67 -12.96
C ASP A 93 7.45 -11.02 -13.69
N PHE A 94 7.15 -12.11 -12.99
CA PHE A 94 7.11 -13.44 -13.58
C PHE A 94 6.04 -13.58 -14.68
N LEU A 95 4.88 -12.91 -14.53
CA LEU A 95 3.86 -12.82 -15.58
C LEU A 95 4.40 -12.12 -16.83
N ILE A 96 5.03 -10.95 -16.69
CA ILE A 96 5.64 -10.21 -17.80
C ILE A 96 6.67 -11.09 -18.50
N HIS A 97 7.58 -11.70 -17.74
CA HIS A 97 8.61 -12.58 -18.27
C HIS A 97 8.03 -13.78 -19.02
N SER A 98 6.99 -14.40 -18.47
CA SER A 98 6.29 -15.53 -19.09
C SER A 98 5.65 -15.13 -20.42
N VAL A 99 4.89 -14.03 -20.46
CA VAL A 99 4.26 -13.55 -21.69
C VAL A 99 5.31 -13.20 -22.75
N CYS A 100 6.35 -12.46 -22.37
CA CYS A 100 7.42 -12.07 -23.29
C CYS A 100 8.20 -13.27 -23.84
N SER A 101 8.42 -14.30 -23.03
CA SER A 101 9.21 -15.48 -23.41
C SER A 101 8.40 -16.49 -24.23
N PHE A 102 7.13 -16.71 -23.91
CA PHE A 102 6.30 -17.70 -24.60
C PHE A 102 5.65 -17.19 -25.89
N MET A 103 5.49 -15.88 -26.02
CA MET A 103 4.92 -15.27 -27.22
C MET A 103 5.95 -15.31 -28.35
N GLN A 104 5.66 -16.07 -29.40
CA GLN A 104 6.61 -16.29 -30.50
C GLN A 104 6.77 -15.05 -31.38
N GLY A 105 5.67 -14.33 -31.65
CA GLY A 105 5.66 -13.24 -32.62
C GLY A 105 6.08 -13.67 -34.02
N ALA A 106 6.64 -12.75 -34.79
CA ALA A 106 7.31 -13.09 -36.05
C ALA A 106 8.66 -13.73 -35.73
N LYS A 107 8.89 -14.99 -36.13
CA LYS A 107 10.21 -15.61 -35.94
C LYS A 107 11.25 -14.78 -36.69
N GLU A 108 12.17 -14.15 -35.94
CA GLU A 108 13.26 -13.36 -36.51
C GLU A 108 14.08 -14.18 -37.52
N ASP A 109 14.27 -15.47 -37.25
CA ASP A 109 14.96 -16.41 -38.14
C ASP A 109 14.28 -16.51 -39.52
N LEU A 110 12.95 -16.47 -39.59
CA LEU A 110 12.22 -16.53 -40.86
C LEU A 110 12.30 -15.21 -41.62
N LEU A 111 12.30 -14.07 -40.91
CA LEU A 111 12.54 -12.76 -41.49
C LEU A 111 13.98 -12.63 -42.01
N HIS A 112 14.94 -13.16 -41.27
CA HIS A 112 16.34 -13.18 -41.65
C HIS A 112 16.60 -14.13 -42.82
N ASP A 113 15.92 -15.29 -42.86
CA ASP A 113 15.95 -16.21 -44.00
C ASP A 113 15.32 -15.59 -45.26
N LEU A 114 14.27 -14.79 -45.11
CA LEU A 114 13.68 -14.01 -46.23
C LEU A 114 14.68 -13.00 -46.81
N VAL A 115 15.54 -12.40 -45.97
CA VAL A 115 16.58 -11.47 -46.41
C VAL A 115 17.76 -12.21 -47.04
N LEU A 116 18.17 -13.34 -46.47
CA LEU A 116 19.35 -14.10 -46.94
C LEU A 116 19.05 -14.99 -48.16
N ASN A 117 17.83 -15.50 -48.29
CA ASN A 117 17.44 -16.47 -49.32
C ASN A 117 16.22 -15.99 -50.14
N PRO A 118 16.36 -14.94 -50.96
CA PRO A 118 15.26 -14.36 -51.74
C PRO A 118 14.66 -15.31 -52.80
N HIS A 119 15.27 -16.48 -53.03
CA HIS A 119 14.79 -17.49 -53.98
C HIS A 119 13.73 -18.44 -53.41
N ARG A 120 13.49 -18.45 -52.09
CA ARG A 120 12.27 -19.09 -51.55
C ARG A 120 11.09 -18.17 -51.85
N VAL A 121 10.24 -18.59 -52.80
CA VAL A 121 9.04 -17.85 -53.19
C VAL A 121 8.03 -17.91 -52.05
N HIS A 122 8.19 -17.03 -51.07
CA HIS A 122 7.10 -16.65 -50.19
C HIS A 122 6.20 -15.68 -50.94
N SER A 123 4.89 -15.87 -50.86
CA SER A 123 3.96 -14.89 -51.42
C SER A 123 4.13 -13.56 -50.67
N GLU A 124 3.96 -12.43 -51.37
CA GLU A 124 3.99 -11.11 -50.71
C GLU A 124 2.99 -11.04 -49.54
N GLU A 125 1.88 -11.77 -49.65
CA GLU A 125 0.86 -11.87 -48.63
C GLU A 125 1.36 -12.58 -47.36
N GLU A 126 2.12 -13.67 -47.48
CA GLU A 126 2.73 -14.36 -46.33
C GLU A 126 3.68 -13.44 -45.56
N ILE A 127 4.47 -12.64 -46.28
CA ILE A 127 5.39 -11.66 -45.68
C ILE A 127 4.62 -10.58 -44.93
N ARG A 128 3.52 -10.06 -45.51
CA ARG A 128 2.64 -9.08 -44.85
C ARG A 128 2.01 -9.64 -43.58
N ILE A 129 1.47 -10.87 -43.64
CA ILE A 129 0.88 -11.54 -42.48
C ILE A 129 1.92 -11.76 -41.38
N MET A 130 3.14 -12.17 -41.73
CA MET A 130 4.22 -12.34 -40.73
C MET A 130 4.60 -11.03 -40.05
N LYS A 131 4.71 -9.92 -40.79
CA LYS A 131 4.98 -8.61 -40.20
C LYS A 131 3.86 -8.18 -39.25
N LEU A 132 2.60 -8.33 -39.67
CA LEU A 132 1.44 -8.03 -38.86
C LEU A 132 1.44 -8.84 -37.55
N HIS A 133 1.75 -10.14 -37.62
CA HIS A 133 1.88 -10.99 -36.44
C HIS A 133 2.98 -10.53 -35.47
N GLY A 134 4.11 -10.04 -36.00
CA GLY A 134 5.18 -9.47 -35.19
C GLY A 134 4.75 -8.18 -34.49
N GLU A 135 4.06 -7.29 -35.21
CA GLU A 135 3.51 -6.05 -34.67
C GLU A 135 2.48 -6.33 -33.57
N LEU A 136 1.54 -7.25 -33.80
CA LEU A 136 0.54 -7.65 -32.81
C LEU A 136 1.17 -8.24 -31.54
N ALA A 137 2.17 -9.13 -31.69
CA ALA A 137 2.87 -9.68 -30.53
C ALA A 137 3.62 -8.60 -29.74
N SER A 138 4.28 -7.67 -30.43
CA SER A 138 4.93 -6.52 -29.78
C SER A 138 3.93 -5.66 -29.01
N MET A 139 2.78 -5.35 -29.63
CA MET A 139 1.71 -4.59 -28.99
C MET A 139 1.23 -5.29 -27.71
N VAL A 140 0.92 -6.59 -27.75
CA VAL A 140 0.46 -7.32 -26.55
C VAL A 140 1.49 -7.27 -25.42
N ARG A 141 2.78 -7.44 -25.72
CA ARG A 141 3.85 -7.30 -24.70
C ARG A 141 3.86 -5.92 -24.07
N ILE A 142 3.74 -4.86 -24.88
CA ILE A 142 3.65 -3.48 -24.40
C ILE A 142 2.41 -3.29 -23.51
N HIS A 143 1.24 -3.77 -23.93
CA HIS A 143 0.01 -3.67 -23.14
C HIS A 143 0.12 -4.40 -21.81
N VAL A 144 0.72 -5.59 -21.78
CA VAL A 144 0.94 -6.36 -20.54
C VAL A 144 1.83 -5.60 -19.57
N VAL A 145 2.98 -5.08 -20.02
CA VAL A 145 3.87 -4.28 -19.16
C VAL A 145 3.15 -3.03 -18.65
N ARG A 146 2.46 -2.31 -19.53
CA ARG A 146 1.70 -1.10 -19.20
C ARG A 146 0.63 -1.36 -18.14
N LEU A 147 -0.17 -2.41 -18.31
CA LEU A 147 -1.22 -2.78 -17.35
C LEU A 147 -0.66 -3.32 -16.03
N THR A 148 0.50 -3.98 -16.03
CA THR A 148 1.21 -4.34 -14.79
C THR A 148 1.66 -3.11 -14.01
N ILE A 149 2.19 -2.08 -14.69
CA ILE A 149 2.55 -0.80 -14.04
C ILE A 149 1.29 -0.11 -13.52
N ALA A 150 0.22 -0.06 -14.32
CA ALA A 150 -1.06 0.50 -13.91
C ALA A 150 -1.64 -0.24 -12.68
N PHE A 151 -1.48 -1.57 -12.60
CA PHE A 151 -1.86 -2.35 -11.42
C PHE A 151 -1.12 -1.85 -10.18
N GLY A 152 0.20 -1.68 -10.25
CA GLY A 152 0.99 -1.14 -9.14
C GLY A 152 0.53 0.24 -8.66
N VAL A 153 0.25 1.16 -9.61
CA VAL A 153 -0.29 2.49 -9.29
C VAL A 153 -1.68 2.37 -8.65
N SER A 154 -2.54 1.49 -9.18
CA SER A 154 -3.88 1.25 -8.64
C SER A 154 -3.85 0.66 -7.23
N CYS A 155 -2.87 -0.19 -6.90
CA CYS A 155 -2.67 -0.70 -5.54
C CYS A 155 -2.35 0.43 -4.56
N LEU A 156 -1.46 1.35 -4.94
CA LEU A 156 -1.14 2.51 -4.10
C LEU A 156 -2.36 3.40 -3.90
N LEU A 157 -3.11 3.68 -4.96
CA LEU A 157 -4.37 4.45 -4.88
C LEU A 157 -5.35 3.76 -3.93
N TYR A 158 -5.56 2.46 -4.11
CA TYR A 158 -6.47 1.66 -3.30
C TYR A 158 -6.07 1.60 -1.83
N PHE A 159 -4.77 1.45 -1.52
CA PHE A 159 -4.28 1.46 -0.14
C PHE A 159 -4.45 2.81 0.54
N ARG A 160 -4.35 3.93 -0.19
CA ARG A 160 -4.67 5.26 0.33
C ARG A 160 -6.14 5.39 0.69
N ILE A 161 -7.02 5.01 -0.23
CA ILE A 161 -8.47 4.98 -0.01
C ILE A 161 -8.82 4.08 1.20
N LEU A 162 -8.22 2.90 1.30
CA LEU A 162 -8.40 2.00 2.44
C LEU A 162 -7.92 2.59 3.76
N THR A 163 -6.83 3.36 3.75
CA THR A 163 -6.30 4.01 4.95
C THR A 163 -7.28 5.07 5.44
N ALA A 164 -7.77 5.93 4.56
CA ALA A 164 -8.80 6.92 4.90
C ALA A 164 -10.10 6.28 5.41
N LEU A 165 -10.50 5.14 4.84
CA LEU A 165 -11.62 4.35 5.33
C LEU A 165 -11.41 3.81 6.74
N ALA A 166 -10.20 3.34 7.05
CA ALA A 166 -9.86 2.78 8.35
C ALA A 166 -9.74 3.87 9.43
N ASP A 167 -9.15 5.02 9.10
CA ASP A 167 -8.79 6.06 10.07
C ASP A 167 -9.88 7.14 10.22
N ALA A 168 -10.44 7.62 9.11
CA ALA A 168 -11.35 8.77 9.05
C ALA A 168 -12.77 8.39 8.59
N GLN A 169 -13.14 7.11 8.70
CA GLN A 169 -14.43 6.58 8.23
C GLN A 169 -14.72 6.90 6.76
N GLY A 170 -13.67 7.07 5.94
CA GLY A 170 -13.76 7.35 4.51
C GLY A 170 -13.71 8.83 4.14
N VAL A 171 -13.65 9.75 5.11
CA VAL A 171 -13.42 11.16 4.82
C VAL A 171 -11.98 11.34 4.30
N LEU A 172 -11.83 11.99 3.16
CA LEU A 172 -10.53 12.27 2.54
C LEU A 172 -10.04 13.66 2.93
N GLU A 173 -8.89 13.73 3.59
CA GLU A 173 -8.23 15.01 3.87
C GLU A 173 -7.65 15.62 2.58
N GLU A 174 -7.33 16.92 2.60
CA GLU A 174 -6.75 17.62 1.45
C GLU A 174 -5.44 16.96 0.96
N GLU A 175 -4.59 16.50 1.91
CA GLU A 175 -3.35 15.79 1.58
C GLU A 175 -3.63 14.47 0.85
N ASP A 176 -4.66 13.72 1.27
CA ASP A 176 -5.07 12.48 0.63
C ASP A 176 -5.61 12.73 -0.78
N LEU A 177 -6.44 13.76 -0.95
CA LEU A 177 -6.96 14.16 -2.26
C LEU A 177 -5.84 14.53 -3.24
N VAL A 178 -4.84 15.29 -2.80
CA VAL A 178 -3.68 15.64 -3.65
C VAL A 178 -2.94 14.37 -4.11
N GLN A 179 -2.73 13.41 -3.21
CA GLN A 179 -2.07 12.14 -3.55
C GLN A 179 -2.92 11.29 -4.49
N ILE A 180 -4.23 11.22 -4.25
CA ILE A 180 -5.19 10.49 -5.09
C ILE A 180 -5.23 11.07 -6.50
N VAL A 181 -5.34 12.40 -6.64
CA VAL A 181 -5.32 13.09 -7.94
C VAL A 181 -3.99 12.86 -8.66
N PHE A 182 -2.87 12.91 -7.92
CA PHE A 182 -1.57 12.60 -8.51
C PHE A 182 -1.50 11.17 -9.05
N LEU A 183 -1.93 10.17 -8.27
CA LEU A 183 -1.94 8.76 -8.71
C LEU A 183 -2.93 8.50 -9.84
N HIS A 184 -4.09 9.16 -9.83
CA HIS A 184 -5.08 9.12 -10.91
C HIS A 184 -4.51 9.66 -12.23
N SER A 185 -3.80 10.79 -12.19
CA SER A 185 -3.12 11.34 -13.38
C SER A 185 -2.05 10.40 -13.94
N ARG A 186 -1.41 9.58 -13.08
CA ARG A 186 -0.46 8.54 -13.51
C ARG A 186 -1.18 7.39 -14.21
N LEU A 187 -2.36 7.00 -13.74
CA LEU A 187 -3.19 6.03 -14.44
C LEU A 187 -3.65 6.57 -15.80
N GLN A 188 -4.05 7.83 -15.89
CA GLN A 188 -4.43 8.48 -17.15
C GLN A 188 -3.29 8.48 -18.19
N ALA A 189 -2.04 8.57 -17.74
CA ALA A 189 -0.88 8.48 -18.63
C ALA A 189 -0.54 7.05 -19.09
N LEU A 190 -1.06 6.03 -18.40
CA LEU A 190 -0.81 4.61 -18.68
C LEU A 190 -1.98 3.95 -19.42
N LEU A 191 -3.21 4.37 -19.16
CA LEU A 191 -4.42 3.73 -19.63
C LEU A 191 -5.02 4.48 -20.82
N TYR A 192 -5.74 3.75 -21.68
CA TYR A 192 -6.55 4.36 -22.73
C TYR A 192 -7.79 5.02 -22.14
N GLU A 193 -8.45 5.88 -22.90
CA GLU A 193 -9.66 6.58 -22.47
C GLU A 193 -10.76 5.58 -22.01
N GLU A 194 -10.99 4.51 -22.78
CA GLU A 194 -11.95 3.45 -22.45
C GLU A 194 -11.60 2.70 -21.14
N GLU A 195 -10.32 2.49 -20.88
CA GLU A 195 -9.84 1.85 -19.65
C GLU A 195 -9.97 2.80 -18.46
N MET A 196 -9.75 4.10 -18.67
CA MET A 196 -9.93 5.14 -17.65
C MET A 196 -11.39 5.32 -17.27
N GLU A 197 -12.34 5.19 -18.20
CA GLU A 197 -13.77 5.20 -17.88
C GLU A 197 -14.14 4.11 -16.86
N LEU A 198 -13.54 2.92 -16.99
CA LEU A 198 -13.71 1.84 -16.01
C LEU A 198 -13.06 2.22 -14.67
N VAL A 199 -11.85 2.80 -14.67
CA VAL A 199 -11.20 3.27 -13.44
C VAL A 199 -12.08 4.27 -12.69
N ASP A 200 -12.64 5.25 -13.40
CA ASP A 200 -13.47 6.30 -12.81
C ASP A 200 -14.77 5.73 -12.22
N GLN A 201 -15.36 4.73 -12.87
CA GLN A 201 -16.54 4.02 -12.37
C GLN A 201 -16.26 3.24 -11.08
N TYR A 202 -15.05 2.70 -10.91
CA TYR A 202 -14.68 1.82 -9.80
C TYR A 202 -13.81 2.48 -8.73
N MET A 203 -13.51 3.78 -8.84
CA MET A 203 -12.68 4.49 -7.86
C MET A 203 -13.38 4.65 -6.50
N GLY A 204 -14.72 4.71 -6.51
CA GLY A 204 -15.53 4.77 -5.28
C GLY A 204 -15.35 6.05 -4.48
N ILE A 205 -15.03 7.19 -5.12
CA ILE A 205 -14.92 8.49 -4.45
C ILE A 205 -16.11 9.35 -4.86
N SER A 206 -16.87 9.81 -3.88
CA SER A 206 -18.02 10.69 -4.08
C SER A 206 -17.80 12.03 -3.38
N ARG A 207 -18.37 13.09 -3.96
CA ARG A 207 -18.39 14.42 -3.36
C ARG A 207 -19.73 14.58 -2.64
N GLU A 208 -19.69 14.58 -1.31
CA GLU A 208 -20.86 14.88 -0.49
C GLU A 208 -21.06 16.40 -0.49
N THR A 209 -22.21 16.84 -1.02
CA THR A 209 -22.64 18.23 -0.88
C THR A 209 -23.68 18.25 0.22
N ASP A 210 -23.26 18.62 1.43
CA ASP A 210 -24.20 18.90 2.49
C ASP A 210 -25.16 19.98 1.99
N GLY A 211 -26.47 19.67 1.99
CA GLY A 211 -27.52 20.53 1.43
C GLY A 211 -27.70 21.90 2.09
N GLY A 212 -26.77 22.32 2.94
CA GLY A 212 -26.68 23.67 3.50
C GLY A 212 -25.90 24.60 2.57
N ALA A 213 -26.52 25.72 2.20
CA ALA A 213 -25.86 26.80 1.46
C ALA A 213 -24.70 27.39 2.29
N GLY A 214 -23.49 26.82 2.15
CA GLY A 214 -22.27 27.28 2.81
C GLY A 214 -21.36 26.19 3.39
N SER A 215 -21.71 24.91 3.33
CA SER A 215 -20.79 23.83 3.74
C SER A 215 -19.71 23.62 2.69
N GLU A 216 -18.44 23.51 3.11
CA GLU A 216 -17.36 23.07 2.23
C GLU A 216 -17.66 21.64 1.77
N ALA A 217 -17.34 21.34 0.51
CA ALA A 217 -17.63 20.01 -0.02
C ALA A 217 -16.66 18.99 0.57
N GLU A 218 -17.22 17.94 1.15
CA GLU A 218 -16.46 16.83 1.71
C GLU A 218 -16.36 15.71 0.68
N TYR A 219 -15.18 15.10 0.57
CA TYR A 219 -14.97 13.96 -0.32
C TYR A 219 -14.93 12.69 0.51
N ARG A 220 -15.79 11.74 0.15
CA ARG A 220 -15.92 10.46 0.84
C ARG A 220 -15.51 9.33 -0.08
N ALA A 221 -14.62 8.49 0.42
CA ALA A 221 -14.26 7.22 -0.15
C ALA A 221 -15.24 6.13 0.29
N GLU A 222 -15.59 5.26 -0.63
CA GLU A 222 -16.32 4.03 -0.43
C GLU A 222 -15.58 2.89 -1.14
N THR A 223 -15.41 1.76 -0.47
CA THR A 223 -14.87 0.54 -1.11
C THR A 223 -15.82 -0.61 -0.89
N GLY A 224 -16.14 -1.35 -1.94
CA GLY A 224 -16.82 -2.62 -1.79
C GLY A 224 -15.91 -3.68 -1.16
N ARG A 225 -16.53 -4.65 -0.47
CA ARG A 225 -15.84 -5.81 0.10
C ARG A 225 -15.38 -6.76 -1.02
N PHE A 226 -14.18 -7.33 -0.89
CA PHE A 226 -13.73 -8.42 -1.77
C PHE A 226 -14.76 -9.56 -1.82
N ARG A 227 -15.37 -9.78 -2.98
CA ARG A 227 -15.87 -11.12 -3.34
C ARG A 227 -14.75 -11.86 -4.05
N ILE A 228 -14.12 -12.76 -3.30
CA ILE A 228 -13.15 -13.73 -3.79
C ILE A 228 -13.93 -14.74 -4.67
N ALA A 229 -13.38 -15.05 -5.85
CA ALA A 229 -13.74 -16.16 -6.73
C ALA A 229 -14.98 -16.11 -7.64
N ALA A 230 -16.13 -15.50 -7.31
CA ALA A 230 -17.35 -15.79 -8.09
C ALA A 230 -17.63 -14.90 -9.33
N GLN A 231 -17.02 -13.71 -9.46
CA GLN A 231 -17.40 -12.73 -10.48
C GLN A 231 -16.31 -12.38 -11.50
N CYS A 232 -15.09 -12.92 -11.39
CA CYS A 232 -14.13 -12.77 -12.48
C CYS A 232 -14.68 -13.42 -13.76
N SER A 233 -15.50 -14.48 -13.68
CA SER A 233 -16.19 -15.05 -14.84
C SER A 233 -17.29 -14.17 -15.46
N GLY A 234 -17.75 -13.13 -14.75
CA GLY A 234 -18.71 -12.15 -15.27
C GLY A 234 -18.03 -10.95 -15.95
N LEU A 235 -16.80 -10.62 -15.54
CA LEU A 235 -15.93 -9.62 -16.18
C LEU A 235 -15.07 -10.23 -17.29
N LEU A 236 -14.67 -11.50 -17.17
CA LEU A 236 -14.00 -12.28 -18.20
C LEU A 236 -15.03 -12.76 -19.23
N MET A 237 -15.32 -11.88 -20.19
CA MET A 237 -15.95 -12.10 -21.50
C MET A 237 -17.13 -13.10 -21.61
N ARG A 238 -18.27 -12.57 -22.07
CA ARG A 238 -18.98 -13.26 -23.17
C ARG A 238 -18.02 -13.25 -24.38
N PRO A 239 -17.75 -14.40 -25.03
CA PRO A 239 -16.92 -14.42 -26.23
C PRO A 239 -17.53 -13.46 -27.25
N ARG A 240 -16.76 -12.45 -27.67
CA ARG A 240 -17.12 -11.56 -28.78
C ARG A 240 -17.21 -12.44 -30.02
N LYS A 241 -18.40 -12.94 -30.32
CA LYS A 241 -18.65 -13.70 -31.56
C LYS A 241 -18.27 -12.77 -32.71
N ALA A 242 -17.18 -13.10 -33.41
CA ALA A 242 -16.83 -12.50 -34.67
C ALA A 242 -17.93 -12.85 -35.68
N GLY A 243 -18.92 -11.96 -35.79
CA GLY A 243 -20.07 -12.15 -36.68
C GLY A 243 -21.39 -12.17 -35.93
N ASN A 244 -21.84 -11.00 -35.46
CA ASN A 244 -23.18 -10.48 -35.70
C ASN A 244 -23.26 -9.08 -35.10
N ASN A 245 -23.71 -8.13 -35.92
CA ASN A 245 -23.94 -6.74 -35.58
C ASN A 245 -25.18 -6.61 -34.68
N GLU A 246 -25.05 -6.89 -33.39
CA GLU A 246 -26.01 -6.43 -32.40
C GLU A 246 -25.25 -5.62 -31.35
N GLU A 247 -25.36 -4.30 -31.46
CA GLU A 247 -25.06 -3.32 -30.42
C GLU A 247 -26.00 -3.55 -29.23
N GLU A 248 -25.79 -4.62 -28.46
CA GLU A 248 -26.34 -4.69 -27.10
C GLU A 248 -25.48 -3.80 -26.21
N ASP A 249 -25.98 -2.58 -26.00
CA ASP A 249 -25.54 -1.53 -25.10
C ASP A 249 -25.50 -2.05 -23.64
N CYS A 250 -24.53 -2.92 -23.34
CA CYS A 250 -24.31 -3.50 -22.02
C CYS A 250 -23.50 -2.51 -21.15
N ARG A 251 -24.02 -1.30 -20.96
CA ARG A 251 -23.58 -0.44 -19.87
C ARG A 251 -24.11 -1.05 -18.58
N PHE A 252 -23.27 -1.85 -17.92
CA PHE A 252 -23.48 -2.20 -16.52
C PHE A 252 -23.38 -0.90 -15.72
N VAL A 253 -24.50 -0.19 -15.58
CA VAL A 253 -24.62 0.88 -14.59
C VAL A 253 -24.82 0.15 -13.26
N PRO A 254 -23.83 0.14 -12.34
CA PRO A 254 -24.03 -0.46 -11.03
C PRO A 254 -25.23 0.22 -10.37
N GLN A 255 -26.24 -0.55 -9.99
CA GLN A 255 -27.34 -0.02 -9.21
C GLN A 255 -26.79 0.30 -7.81
N SER A 256 -27.36 1.31 -7.16
CA SER A 256 -26.84 2.01 -5.95
C SER A 256 -26.71 1.16 -4.67
N SER A 257 -26.70 -0.17 -4.78
CA SER A 257 -26.42 -1.12 -3.69
C SER A 257 -25.31 -2.13 -4.03
N ASP A 258 -24.69 -2.02 -5.21
CA ASP A 258 -23.74 -3.01 -5.69
C ASP A 258 -22.33 -2.77 -5.15
N ILE A 259 -21.73 -3.86 -4.66
CA ILE A 259 -20.40 -3.91 -4.08
C ILE A 259 -19.38 -3.50 -5.17
N VAL A 260 -18.75 -2.33 -5.01
CA VAL A 260 -17.71 -1.82 -5.92
C VAL A 260 -16.45 -2.72 -5.79
N PRO A 261 -16.02 -3.44 -6.84
CA PRO A 261 -14.78 -4.21 -6.79
C PRO A 261 -13.59 -3.29 -6.53
N PRO A 262 -12.56 -3.75 -5.82
CA PRO A 262 -11.36 -2.96 -5.59
C PRO A 262 -10.66 -2.67 -6.91
N LEU A 263 -10.23 -1.43 -7.11
CA LEU A 263 -9.64 -0.96 -8.37
C LEU A 263 -8.50 -1.85 -8.91
N PRO A 264 -7.56 -2.37 -8.10
CA PRO A 264 -6.50 -3.21 -8.64
C PRO A 264 -7.03 -4.52 -9.24
N LYS A 265 -8.15 -5.04 -8.74
CA LYS A 265 -8.79 -6.23 -9.33
C LYS A 265 -9.36 -5.92 -10.72
N VAL A 266 -9.85 -4.71 -10.94
CA VAL A 266 -10.35 -4.25 -12.24
C VAL A 266 -9.19 -4.20 -13.24
N ILE A 267 -8.08 -3.55 -12.88
CA ILE A 267 -6.88 -3.49 -13.73
C ILE A 267 -6.28 -4.88 -13.99
N LEU A 268 -6.23 -5.74 -12.97
CA LEU A 268 -5.77 -7.12 -13.12
C LEU A 268 -6.68 -7.91 -14.09
N SER A 269 -7.98 -7.64 -14.08
CA SER A 269 -8.91 -8.26 -15.02
C SER A 269 -8.64 -7.82 -16.47
N MET A 270 -8.37 -6.53 -16.70
CA MET A 270 -7.92 -6.01 -18.01
C MET A 270 -6.59 -6.64 -18.45
N LEU A 271 -5.65 -6.81 -17.51
CA LEU A 271 -4.36 -7.47 -17.76
C LEU A 271 -4.55 -8.92 -18.19
N VAL A 272 -5.39 -9.67 -17.46
CA VAL A 272 -5.72 -11.06 -17.79
C VAL A 272 -6.39 -11.16 -19.16
N GLU A 273 -7.32 -10.27 -19.48
CA GLU A 273 -7.97 -10.22 -20.80
C GLU A 273 -6.98 -9.93 -21.93
N THR A 274 -6.06 -8.98 -21.71
CA THR A 274 -4.97 -8.69 -22.65
C THR A 274 -4.11 -9.93 -22.88
N CYS A 275 -3.80 -10.66 -21.80
CA CYS A 275 -3.11 -11.93 -21.91
C CYS A 275 -3.93 -12.96 -22.71
N HIS A 276 -5.26 -13.01 -22.59
CA HIS A 276 -6.06 -13.98 -23.35
C HIS A 276 -6.10 -13.72 -24.86
N THR A 277 -5.86 -12.49 -25.31
CA THR A 277 -5.89 -12.12 -26.75
C THR A 277 -4.99 -12.98 -27.66
N PRO A 278 -3.71 -13.24 -27.35
CA PRO A 278 -2.84 -14.15 -28.11
C PRO A 278 -3.19 -15.64 -28.01
N LEU A 279 -4.15 -16.05 -27.19
CA LEU A 279 -4.44 -17.47 -26.97
C LEU A 279 -4.89 -18.16 -28.27
N ALA A 280 -4.27 -19.32 -28.56
CA ALA A 280 -4.52 -20.11 -29.76
C ALA A 280 -4.27 -19.38 -31.10
N GLN A 281 -3.67 -18.19 -31.07
CA GLN A 281 -3.24 -17.48 -32.26
C GLN A 281 -1.92 -18.07 -32.78
N LYS A 282 -1.73 -18.08 -34.11
CA LYS A 282 -0.49 -18.58 -34.74
C LYS A 282 0.78 -17.86 -34.26
N TRP A 283 0.64 -16.61 -33.84
CA TRP A 283 1.71 -15.73 -33.35
C TRP A 283 1.79 -15.66 -31.82
N GLY A 284 0.82 -16.25 -31.13
CA GLY A 284 0.69 -16.21 -29.68
C GLY A 284 1.39 -17.37 -28.99
N TYR A 285 0.76 -17.89 -27.95
CA TYR A 285 1.31 -18.95 -27.10
C TYR A 285 0.29 -20.10 -26.91
N PRO A 286 0.74 -21.31 -26.52
CA PRO A 286 -0.14 -22.47 -26.41
C PRO A 286 -1.11 -22.35 -25.23
N GLU A 287 -2.27 -23.00 -25.34
CA GLU A 287 -3.36 -22.92 -24.34
C GLU A 287 -2.92 -23.26 -22.91
N ARG A 288 -1.91 -24.13 -22.74
CA ARG A 288 -1.37 -24.48 -21.42
C ARG A 288 -0.82 -23.29 -20.63
N VAL A 289 -0.42 -22.20 -21.30
CA VAL A 289 0.06 -20.97 -20.66
C VAL A 289 -1.08 -20.22 -19.96
N LEU A 290 -2.34 -20.48 -20.35
CA LEU A 290 -3.51 -19.92 -19.68
C LEU A 290 -3.59 -20.31 -18.21
N ASN A 291 -3.33 -21.58 -17.90
CA ASN A 291 -3.32 -22.07 -16.52
C ASN A 291 -2.24 -21.39 -15.69
N LEU A 292 -1.09 -21.10 -16.31
CA LEU A 292 0.01 -20.38 -15.67
C LEU A 292 -0.42 -18.94 -15.35
N ILE A 293 -0.95 -18.21 -16.32
CA ILE A 293 -1.41 -16.82 -16.13
C ILE A 293 -2.53 -16.74 -15.09
N ALA A 294 -3.48 -17.67 -15.12
CA ALA A 294 -4.56 -17.73 -14.16
C ALA A 294 -4.04 -18.00 -12.74
N SER A 295 -3.06 -18.89 -12.58
CA SER A 295 -2.39 -19.13 -11.29
C SER A 295 -1.71 -17.86 -10.77
N ILE A 296 -0.82 -17.27 -11.57
CA ILE A 296 -0.07 -16.07 -11.19
C ILE A 296 -1.00 -14.91 -10.82
N SER A 297 -2.09 -14.72 -11.58
CA SER A 297 -3.06 -13.67 -11.31
C SER A 297 -3.88 -13.94 -10.04
N ALA A 298 -4.19 -15.21 -9.75
CA ALA A 298 -4.86 -15.60 -8.52
C ALA A 298 -3.95 -15.37 -7.30
N ASP A 299 -2.67 -15.74 -7.43
CA ASP A 299 -1.66 -15.56 -6.38
C ASP A 299 -1.46 -14.05 -6.11
N ALA A 300 -1.28 -13.21 -7.13
CA ALA A 300 -1.18 -11.76 -6.96
C ALA A 300 -2.43 -11.14 -6.28
N LEU A 301 -3.63 -11.63 -6.59
CA LEU A 301 -4.87 -11.17 -5.97
C LEU A 301 -5.01 -11.63 -4.52
N ASP A 302 -4.51 -12.82 -4.19
CA ASP A 302 -4.45 -13.33 -2.82
C ASP A 302 -3.54 -12.44 -1.97
N GLN A 303 -2.34 -12.12 -2.48
CA GLN A 303 -1.40 -11.21 -1.83
C GLN A 303 -2.03 -9.83 -1.57
N LEU A 304 -2.72 -9.27 -2.57
CA LEU A 304 -3.45 -8.01 -2.43
C LEU A 304 -4.53 -8.09 -1.34
N THR A 305 -5.25 -9.21 -1.26
CA THR A 305 -6.30 -9.42 -0.25
C THR A 305 -5.71 -9.46 1.16
N HIS A 306 -4.56 -10.14 1.31
CA HIS A 306 -3.80 -10.17 2.57
C HIS A 306 -3.33 -8.78 2.99
N LEU A 307 -2.71 -8.02 2.08
CA LEU A 307 -2.29 -6.63 2.32
C LEU A 307 -3.46 -5.73 2.72
N SER A 308 -4.58 -5.84 2.02
CA SER A 308 -5.81 -5.12 2.33
C SER A 308 -6.33 -5.47 3.73
N GLY A 309 -6.27 -6.76 4.09
CA GLY A 309 -6.63 -7.26 5.40
C GLY A 309 -5.73 -6.72 6.51
N LEU A 310 -4.43 -6.57 6.24
CA LEU A 310 -3.51 -5.90 7.16
C LEU A 310 -4.00 -4.46 7.35
N ILE A 311 -4.09 -3.64 6.31
CA ILE A 311 -4.48 -2.22 6.41
C ILE A 311 -5.82 -2.06 7.16
N ALA A 312 -6.86 -2.79 6.75
CA ALA A 312 -8.20 -2.67 7.32
C ALA A 312 -8.33 -3.15 8.77
N ARG A 313 -7.41 -3.98 9.25
CA ARG A 313 -7.44 -4.53 10.62
C ARG A 313 -6.21 -4.09 11.39
N PRO A 314 -6.13 -2.84 11.88
CA PRO A 314 -5.02 -2.41 12.71
C PRO A 314 -4.90 -3.25 13.97
N VAL A 315 -3.72 -3.26 14.58
CA VAL A 315 -3.53 -3.93 15.87
C VAL A 315 -4.45 -3.28 16.91
N SER A 316 -4.99 -4.10 17.82
CA SER A 316 -5.97 -3.70 18.83
C SER A 316 -5.72 -2.30 19.41
N LEU A 317 -6.67 -1.39 19.16
CA LEU A 317 -6.63 -0.01 19.68
C LEU A 317 -6.54 -0.02 21.20
N ALA A 318 -7.25 -0.93 21.86
CA ALA A 318 -7.19 -1.07 23.31
C ALA A 318 -5.75 -1.30 23.78
N TYR A 319 -5.01 -2.22 23.15
CA TYR A 319 -3.63 -2.50 23.54
C TYR A 319 -2.70 -1.28 23.35
N TYR A 320 -2.88 -0.54 22.26
CA TYR A 320 -2.16 0.71 22.03
C TYR A 320 -2.47 1.77 23.11
N GLN A 321 -3.75 1.97 23.45
CA GLN A 321 -4.15 2.93 24.48
C GLN A 321 -3.59 2.55 25.85
N HIS A 322 -3.57 1.26 26.21
CA HIS A 322 -2.97 0.80 27.46
C HIS A 322 -1.47 1.11 27.52
N CYS A 323 -0.72 0.81 26.45
CA CYS A 323 0.70 1.14 26.37
C CYS A 323 0.92 2.65 26.52
N ARG A 324 0.12 3.46 25.82
CA ARG A 324 0.21 4.92 25.88
C ARG A 324 -0.04 5.45 27.30
N VAL A 325 -1.13 5.02 27.94
CA VAL A 325 -1.47 5.45 29.31
C VAL A 325 -0.38 5.05 30.30
N ILE A 326 0.12 3.81 30.22
CA ILE A 326 1.17 3.32 31.12
C ILE A 326 2.48 4.11 30.93
N VAL A 327 2.86 4.41 29.69
CA VAL A 327 4.02 5.27 29.40
C VAL A 327 3.83 6.66 29.98
N VAL A 328 2.65 7.28 29.81
CA VAL A 328 2.38 8.61 30.39
C VAL A 328 2.46 8.58 31.92
N ILE A 329 1.86 7.57 32.57
CA ILE A 329 1.94 7.41 34.02
C ILE A 329 3.40 7.24 34.45
N PHE A 330 4.17 6.40 33.78
CA PHE A 330 5.57 6.18 34.09
C PHE A 330 6.41 7.46 33.92
N SER A 331 6.27 8.17 32.79
CA SER A 331 6.97 9.43 32.52
C SER A 331 6.60 10.53 33.52
N PHE A 332 5.36 10.55 34.02
CA PHE A 332 4.94 11.50 35.04
C PHE A 332 5.46 11.13 36.43
N MET A 333 5.42 9.85 36.80
CA MET A 333 5.80 9.38 38.14
C MET A 333 7.32 9.33 38.36
N LEU A 334 8.10 9.04 37.32
CA LEU A 334 9.56 8.94 37.41
C LEU A 334 10.22 10.18 38.07
N PRO A 335 10.04 11.42 37.55
CA PRO A 335 10.62 12.61 38.17
C PRO A 335 9.97 13.00 39.52
N LEU A 336 8.77 12.50 39.83
CA LEU A 336 8.10 12.77 41.11
C LEU A 336 8.68 11.98 42.29
N VAL A 337 9.25 10.81 42.00
CA VAL A 337 9.78 9.87 43.00
C VAL A 337 11.29 10.05 43.17
N THR A 338 12.00 10.57 42.18
CA THR A 338 13.43 10.85 42.27
C THR A 338 13.70 11.96 43.29
N GLU A 339 14.59 11.69 44.25
CA GLU A 339 14.94 12.66 45.28
C GLU A 339 15.82 13.79 44.71
N VAL A 340 15.54 15.03 45.13
CA VAL A 340 16.44 16.16 44.88
C VAL A 340 17.52 16.13 45.95
N GLY A 341 18.70 15.63 45.58
CA GLY A 341 19.87 15.54 46.43
C GLY A 341 20.55 16.90 46.66
N GLU A 342 21.55 16.91 47.54
CA GLU A 342 22.36 18.12 47.83
C GLU A 342 23.26 18.51 46.65
N ASP A 343 23.66 17.54 45.83
CA ASP A 343 24.41 17.81 44.60
C ASP A 343 23.45 18.28 43.49
N LEU A 344 23.56 19.56 43.14
CA LEU A 344 22.77 20.19 42.10
C LEU A 344 22.96 19.49 40.74
N ILE A 345 24.19 19.09 40.41
CA ILE A 345 24.49 18.51 39.08
C ILE A 345 23.89 17.12 38.96
N GLY A 346 24.09 16.26 39.98
CA GLY A 346 23.46 14.95 40.06
C GLY A 346 21.94 15.05 40.01
N SER A 347 21.35 15.99 40.77
CA SER A 347 19.90 16.19 40.82
C SER A 347 19.32 16.63 39.48
N ILE A 348 19.98 17.54 38.74
CA ILE A 348 19.56 17.93 37.39
C ILE A 348 19.63 16.73 36.45
N PHE A 349 20.68 15.92 36.54
CA PHE A 349 20.84 14.76 35.68
C PHE A 349 19.73 13.73 35.93
N ASP A 350 19.47 13.39 37.19
CA ASP A 350 18.51 12.34 37.57
C ASP A 350 17.05 12.77 37.37
N ASN A 351 16.73 14.05 37.53
CA ASN A 351 15.35 14.55 37.44
C ASN A 351 14.98 15.13 36.07
N ILE A 352 15.96 15.59 35.28
CA ILE A 352 15.70 16.24 33.99
C ILE A 352 16.30 15.43 32.85
N VAL A 353 17.62 15.21 32.85
CA VAL A 353 18.31 14.60 31.71
C VAL A 353 17.88 13.15 31.51
N PHE A 354 17.91 12.34 32.57
CA PHE A 354 17.62 10.91 32.47
C PHE A 354 16.15 10.63 32.09
N PRO A 355 15.12 11.24 32.71
CA PRO A 355 13.74 11.05 32.29
C PRO A 355 13.47 11.57 30.88
N PHE A 356 14.13 12.67 30.48
CA PHE A 356 14.04 13.19 29.11
C PHE A 356 14.60 12.20 28.09
N VAL A 357 15.77 11.61 28.35
CA VAL A 357 16.38 10.60 27.47
C VAL A 357 15.54 9.32 27.39
N ILE A 358 14.84 8.94 28.45
CA ILE A 358 13.93 7.77 28.41
C ILE A 358 12.67 8.06 27.59
N TYR A 359 12.16 9.29 27.65
CA TYR A 359 10.98 9.71 26.90
C TYR A 359 11.25 9.90 25.41
N TRP A 360 12.44 10.42 25.08
CA TRP A 360 12.94 10.63 23.72
C TRP A 360 13.27 9.31 23.03
#